data_AF-A0A177MLP5-F1
#
_entry.id   AF-A0A177MLP5-F1
#
_cell.length_a   1.000
_cell.length_b   1.000
_cell.length_c   1.000
_cell.angle_alpha   90.00
_cell.angle_beta   90.00
_cell.angle_gamma   90.00
#
_symmetry.space_group_name_H-M   'P 1'
#
loop_
_entity.id
_entity.type
_entity.pdbx_description
1 polymer ?
#
loop_
_entity_poly.entity_id
_entity_poly.type
_entity_poly.pdbx_seq_one_letter_code
_entity_poly.pdbx_strand_id
1 'polypeptide(L)'
;MIREHFDLVIVGLISLSIAMYDRVIDLFLNVLHLCFELLHFLYEWFELGIEHSVEHLFHTSRHGSQIITFYILLLIAGLLLYGLWRVMPRLCRKCVQFLLLAWERRKTECHYYWLSLPLLNKVKLLSTATGVFSVTFYFMT
;
A
#
# COMPACT_ATOMS: atom_id res chain seq x y z
N MET A 1 -18.84 16.40 -22.86
CA MET A 1 -17.68 17.29 -22.66
C MET A 1 -16.91 17.01 -21.37
N ILE A 2 -17.45 17.22 -20.15
CA ILE A 2 -16.66 17.02 -18.90
C ILE A 2 -16.15 15.58 -18.72
N ARG A 3 -16.98 14.57 -19.03
CA ARG A 3 -16.57 13.15 -18.92
C ARG A 3 -15.42 12.75 -19.87
N GLU A 4 -15.40 13.30 -21.09
CA GLU A 4 -14.35 12.97 -22.08
C GLU A 4 -12.96 13.46 -21.66
N HIS A 5 -12.89 14.63 -20.99
CA HIS A 5 -11.61 15.13 -20.47
C HIS A 5 -11.11 14.30 -19.26
N PHE A 6 -12.02 13.83 -18.41
CA PHE A 6 -11.68 12.93 -17.31
C PHE A 6 -11.16 11.58 -17.81
N ASP A 7 -11.77 11.00 -18.84
CA ASP A 7 -11.34 9.73 -19.42
C ASP A 7 -9.92 9.83 -20.01
N LEU A 8 -9.60 10.94 -20.68
CA LEU A 8 -8.25 11.21 -21.21
C LEU A 8 -7.22 11.36 -20.09
N VAL A 9 -7.56 12.06 -19.01
CA VAL A 9 -6.67 12.20 -17.84
C VAL A 9 -6.43 10.85 -17.17
N ILE A 10 -7.46 10.03 -17.02
CA ILE A 10 -7.35 8.69 -16.42
C ILE A 10 -6.47 7.79 -17.29
N VAL A 11 -6.67 7.79 -18.62
CA VAL A 11 -5.84 6.98 -19.52
C VAL A 11 -4.40 7.50 -19.58
N GLY A 12 -4.20 8.82 -19.57
CA GLY A 12 -2.88 9.42 -19.43
C GLY A 12 -2.17 8.99 -18.15
N LEU A 13 -2.86 9.00 -17.01
CA LEU A 13 -2.34 8.57 -15.72
C LEU A 13 -2.03 7.07 -15.67
N ILE A 14 -2.89 6.23 -16.25
CA ILE A 14 -2.65 4.78 -16.36
C ILE A 14 -1.44 4.52 -17.25
N SER A 15 -1.37 5.18 -18.41
CA SER A 15 -0.24 5.06 -19.34
C SER A 15 1.07 5.52 -18.69
N LEU A 16 1.04 6.62 -17.94
CA LEU A 16 2.18 7.13 -17.17
C LEU A 16 2.61 6.12 -16.10
N SER A 17 1.65 5.56 -15.36
CA SER A 17 1.90 4.56 -14.32
C SER A 17 2.55 3.29 -14.89
N ILE A 18 2.16 2.88 -16.10
CA ILE A 18 2.77 1.74 -16.80
C ILE A 18 4.16 2.09 -17.32
N ALA A 19 4.31 3.26 -17.95
CA ALA A 19 5.59 3.69 -18.53
C ALA A 19 6.67 3.93 -17.46
N MET A 20 6.28 4.46 -16.29
CA MET A 20 7.17 4.70 -15.15
C MET A 20 6.90 3.71 -14.00
N TYR A 21 6.66 2.43 -14.33
CA TYR A 21 6.35 1.39 -13.35
C TYR A 21 7.36 1.35 -12.19
N ASP A 22 8.64 1.52 -12.49
CA ASP A 22 9.71 1.57 -11.49
C ASP A 22 9.50 2.67 -10.44
N ARG A 23 9.14 3.89 -10.86
CA ARG A 23 8.84 5.01 -9.95
C ARG A 23 7.58 4.79 -9.13
N VAL A 24 6.58 4.12 -9.70
CA VAL A 24 5.34 3.79 -8.98
C VAL A 24 5.62 2.76 -7.89
N ILE A 25 6.42 1.73 -8.18
CA ILE A 25 6.87 0.77 -7.16
C ILE A 25 7.70 1.48 -6.10
N ASP A 26 8.68 2.29 -6.51
CA ASP A 26 9.56 3.02 -5.59
C ASP A 26 8.76 3.92 -4.64
N LEU A 27 7.77 4.66 -5.16
CA LEU A 27 6.86 5.45 -4.33
C LEU A 27 6.08 4.56 -3.35
N PHE A 28 5.53 3.44 -3.82
CA PHE A 28 4.80 2.50 -2.97
C PHE A 28 5.69 1.92 -1.85
N LEU A 29 6.93 1.53 -2.18
CA LEU A 29 7.90 1.01 -1.23
C LEU A 29 8.32 2.08 -0.21
N ASN A 30 8.53 3.33 -0.65
CA ASN A 30 8.85 4.44 0.25
C ASN A 30 7.72 4.74 1.23
N VAL A 31 6.46 4.74 0.77
CA VAL A 31 5.30 4.89 1.66
C VAL A 31 5.22 3.72 2.64
N LEU A 32 5.42 2.49 2.17
CA LEU A 32 5.43 1.31 3.03
C LEU A 32 6.56 1.38 4.08
N HIS A 33 7.74 1.84 3.67
CA HIS A 33 8.88 2.06 4.55
C HIS A 33 8.56 3.08 5.64
N LEU A 34 8.00 4.24 5.28
CA LEU A 34 7.57 5.26 6.24
C LEU A 34 6.52 4.72 7.23
N CYS A 35 5.58 3.90 6.75
CA CYS A 35 4.61 3.24 7.62
C CYS A 35 5.28 2.29 8.63
N PHE A 36 6.27 1.51 8.19
CA PHE A 36 7.03 0.63 9.08
C PHE A 36 7.90 1.39 10.07
N GLU A 37 8.53 2.49 9.64
CA GLU A 37 9.31 3.37 10.51
C GLU A 37 8.42 3.98 11.61
N LEU A 38 7.24 4.48 11.25
CA LEU A 38 6.28 5.02 12.22
C LEU A 38 5.80 3.95 13.20
N LEU A 39 5.56 2.72 12.72
CA LEU A 39 5.21 1.59 13.58
C LEU A 39 6.35 1.23 14.55
N HIS A 40 7.60 1.26 14.08
CA HIS A 40 8.76 1.02 14.93
C HIS A 40 8.90 2.11 16.00
N PHE A 41 8.71 3.38 15.64
CA PHE A 41 8.77 4.48 16.61
C PHE A 41 7.70 4.33 17.71
N LEU A 42 6.48 3.93 17.33
CA LEU A 42 5.41 3.63 18.29
C LEU A 42 5.78 2.46 19.21
N TYR A 43 6.45 1.42 18.68
CA TYR A 43 6.93 0.30 19.48
C TYR A 43 7.99 0.76 20.50
N GLU A 44 8.96 1.57 20.08
CA GLU A 44 10.02 2.08 20.97
C GLU A 44 9.44 2.98 22.07
N TRP A 45 8.48 3.83 21.73
CA TRP A 45 7.73 4.62 22.70
C TRP A 45 7.02 3.75 23.74
N PHE A 46 6.40 2.65 23.30
CA PHE A 46 5.70 1.72 24.18
C PHE A 46 6.66 0.95 25.09
N GLU A 47 7.80 0.51 24.56
CA GLU A 47 8.87 -0.15 25.32
C GLU A 47 9.39 0.75 26.45
N LEU A 48 9.75 2.00 26.14
CA LEU A 48 10.18 2.99 27.14
C LEU A 48 9.11 3.26 28.19
N GLY A 49 7.84 3.34 27.77
CA GLY A 49 6.71 3.53 28.69
C GLY A 49 6.56 2.39 29.69
N ILE A 50 6.72 1.14 29.24
CA ILE A 50 6.68 -0.03 30.13
C ILE A 50 7.90 -0.06 31.05
N GLU A 51 9.12 0.15 30.52
CA GLU A 51 10.35 0.14 31.32
C GLU A 51 10.27 1.14 32.47
N HIS A 52 9.82 2.36 32.18
CA HIS A 52 9.70 3.41 33.18
C HIS A 52 8.60 3.10 34.21
N SER A 53 7.47 2.56 33.76
CA SER A 53 6.37 2.16 34.64
C SER A 53 6.80 1.05 35.60
N VAL A 54 7.52 0.04 35.12
CA VAL A 54 8.03 -1.08 35.93
C VAL A 54 9.09 -0.59 36.91
N GLU A 55 9.99 0.30 36.49
CA GLU A 55 11.01 0.89 37.37
C GLU A 55 10.36 1.64 38.55
N HIS A 56 9.35 2.47 38.28
CA HIS A 56 8.64 3.21 39.32
C HIS A 56 7.77 2.33 40.22
N LEU A 57 7.08 1.34 39.67
CA LEU A 57 6.18 0.48 40.45
C LEU A 57 6.95 -0.49 41.38
N PHE A 58 8.09 -1.02 40.91
CA PHE A 58 8.83 -2.06 41.62
C PHE A 58 10.10 -1.56 42.32
N HIS A 59 10.44 -0.27 42.20
CA HIS A 59 11.71 0.31 42.70
C HIS A 59 12.92 -0.57 42.36
N THR A 60 12.89 -1.19 41.18
CA THR A 60 13.85 -2.23 40.81
C THR A 60 15.08 -1.60 40.17
N SER A 61 16.20 -2.33 40.16
CA SER A 61 17.39 -1.88 39.43
C SER A 61 17.10 -1.75 37.93
N ARG A 62 17.79 -0.83 37.24
CA ARG A 62 17.62 -0.61 35.79
C ARG A 62 17.70 -1.90 34.96
N HIS A 63 18.65 -2.78 35.27
CA HIS A 63 18.79 -4.08 34.62
C HIS A 63 17.61 -5.03 34.89
N GLY A 64 17.02 -4.96 36.08
CA GLY A 64 15.82 -5.72 36.43
C GLY A 64 14.59 -5.26 35.65
N SER A 65 14.40 -3.94 35.50
CA SER A 65 13.27 -3.38 34.75
C SER A 65 13.31 -3.76 33.26
N GLN A 66 14.50 -3.74 32.65
CA GLN A 66 14.70 -4.13 31.26
C GLN A 66 14.33 -5.58 30.98
N ILE A 67 14.78 -6.51 31.84
CA ILE A 67 14.45 -7.94 31.69
C ILE A 67 12.93 -8.17 31.81
N ILE A 68 12.28 -7.54 32.79
CA ILE A 68 10.83 -7.68 33.00
C ILE A 68 10.06 -7.12 31.79
N THR A 69 10.46 -5.93 31.32
CA THR A 69 9.86 -5.27 30.16
C THR A 69 9.99 -6.13 28.91
N PHE A 70 11.17 -6.72 28.67
CA PHE A 70 11.40 -7.65 27.58
C PHE A 70 10.46 -8.86 27.63
N TYR A 71 10.30 -9.49 28.80
CA TYR A 71 9.39 -10.65 28.92
C TYR A 71 7.92 -10.28 28.71
N ILE A 72 7.49 -9.10 29.16
CA ILE A 72 6.14 -8.58 28.92
C ILE A 72 5.92 -8.36 27.42
N LEU A 73 6.86 -7.66 26.75
CA LEU A 73 6.81 -7.41 25.31
C LEU A 73 6.83 -8.71 24.50
N LEU A 74 7.66 -9.69 24.88
CA LEU A 74 7.73 -10.99 24.24
C LEU A 74 6.39 -11.75 24.33
N LEU A 75 5.72 -11.70 25.49
CA LEU A 75 4.42 -12.31 25.67
C LEU A 75 3.34 -11.62 24.82
N ILE A 76 3.33 -10.28 24.80
CA ILE A 76 2.41 -9.49 23.96
C ILE A 76 2.65 -9.79 22.48
N ALA A 77 3.92 -9.79 22.03
CA ALA A 77 4.29 -10.10 20.65
C ALA A 77 3.87 -11.52 20.26
N GLY A 78 4.05 -12.50 21.14
CA GLY A 78 3.59 -13.87 20.92
C GLY A 78 2.07 -13.98 20.74
N LEU A 79 1.29 -13.30 21.58
CA LEU A 79 -0.17 -13.26 21.48
C LEU A 79 -0.63 -12.57 20.19
N LEU A 80 0.00 -11.46 19.83
CA LEU A 80 -0.28 -10.73 18.58
C LEU A 80 0.05 -11.58 17.36
N LEU A 81 1.22 -12.25 17.34
CA LEU A 81 1.62 -13.14 16.25
C LEU A 81 0.67 -14.34 16.13
N TYR A 82 0.24 -14.93 17.24
CA TYR A 82 -0.73 -16.01 17.23
C TYR A 82 -2.09 -15.57 16.70
N GLY A 83 -2.58 -14.40 17.14
CA GLY A 83 -3.80 -13.79 16.63
C GLY A 83 -3.70 -13.50 15.13
N LEU A 84 -2.59 -12.88 14.71
CA LEU A 84 -2.32 -12.57 13.31
C LEU A 84 -2.27 -13.86 12.48
N TRP A 85 -1.54 -14.89 12.90
CA TRP A 85 -1.48 -16.17 12.21
C TRP A 85 -2.85 -16.81 11.99
N ARG A 86 -3.75 -16.70 12.97
CA ARG A 86 -5.11 -17.25 12.87
C ARG A 86 -6.02 -16.45 11.93
N VAL A 87 -5.84 -15.12 11.89
CA VAL A 87 -6.69 -14.22 11.11
C VAL A 87 -6.16 -14.01 9.69
N MET A 88 -4.84 -14.07 9.50
CA MET A 88 -4.12 -13.89 8.23
C MET A 88 -4.69 -14.75 7.10
N PRO A 89 -4.93 -16.07 7.23
CA PRO A 89 -5.49 -16.87 6.13
C PRO A 89 -6.91 -16.42 5.76
N ARG A 90 -7.71 -15.94 6.71
CA ARG A 90 -9.06 -15.43 6.45
C ARG A 90 -9.01 -14.07 5.75
N LEU A 91 -8.12 -13.18 6.20
CA LEU A 91 -7.88 -11.88 5.57
C LEU A 91 -7.37 -12.05 4.14
N CYS A 92 -6.33 -12.88 3.93
CA CYS A 92 -5.82 -13.16 2.59
C CYS A 92 -6.91 -13.70 1.67
N ARG A 93 -7.72 -14.67 2.10
CA ARG A 93 -8.82 -15.19 1.28
C ARG A 93 -9.83 -14.11 0.92
N LYS A 94 -10.23 -13.26 1.88
CA LYS A 94 -11.16 -12.16 1.63
C LYS A 94 -10.56 -11.11 0.69
N CYS A 95 -9.30 -10.73 0.90
CA CYS A 95 -8.61 -9.77 0.03
C CYS A 95 -8.48 -10.30 -1.38
N VAL A 96 -8.10 -11.57 -1.56
CA VAL A 96 -8.01 -12.21 -2.88
C VAL A 96 -9.37 -12.27 -3.54
N GLN A 97 -10.43 -12.69 -2.83
CA GLN A 97 -11.78 -12.71 -3.37
C GLN A 97 -12.27 -11.31 -3.76
N PHE A 98 -12.02 -10.31 -2.92
CA PHE A 98 -12.38 -8.92 -3.21
C PHE A 98 -11.62 -8.39 -4.43
N LEU A 99 -10.31 -8.66 -4.52
CA LEU A 99 -9.48 -8.29 -5.66
C LEU A 99 -9.96 -8.96 -6.95
N LEU A 100 -10.30 -10.25 -6.91
CA LEU A 100 -10.84 -10.97 -8.06
C LEU A 100 -12.19 -10.39 -8.51
N LEU A 101 -13.11 -10.14 -7.58
CA LEU A 101 -14.41 -9.54 -7.89
C LEU A 101 -14.26 -8.11 -8.45
N ALA A 102 -13.39 -7.30 -7.84
CA ALA A 102 -13.08 -5.96 -8.32
C ALA A 102 -12.45 -6.01 -9.72
N TRP A 103 -11.56 -6.96 -9.97
CA TRP A 103 -10.91 -7.18 -11.25
C TRP A 103 -11.92 -7.59 -12.34
N GLU A 104 -12.77 -8.58 -12.08
CA GLU A 104 -13.81 -9.02 -13.02
C GLU A 104 -14.79 -7.90 -13.36
N ARG A 105 -15.23 -7.14 -12.34
CA ARG A 105 -16.08 -5.97 -12.54
C ARG A 105 -15.39 -4.92 -13.40
N ARG A 106 -14.12 -4.62 -13.11
CA ARG A 106 -13.37 -3.60 -13.85
C ARG A 106 -13.09 -4.02 -15.29
N LYS A 107 -12.78 -5.30 -15.54
CA LYS A 107 -12.63 -5.86 -16.88
C LYS A 107 -13.92 -5.72 -17.69
N THR A 108 -15.05 -6.02 -17.07
CA THR A 108 -16.38 -5.96 -17.70
C THR A 108 -16.76 -4.52 -18.04
N GLU A 109 -16.59 -3.60 -17.08
CA GLU A 109 -16.81 -2.15 -17.31
C GLU A 109 -15.92 -1.62 -18.44
N CYS A 110 -14.64 -1.99 -18.47
CA CYS A 110 -13.70 -1.57 -19.50
C CYS A 110 -14.07 -2.12 -20.88
N HIS A 111 -14.54 -3.38 -20.95
CA HIS A 111 -14.99 -3.99 -22.20
C HIS A 111 -16.23 -3.29 -22.79
N TYR A 112 -17.23 -3.00 -21.96
CA TYR A 112 -18.42 -2.24 -22.38
C TYR A 112 -18.09 -0.80 -22.78
N TYR A 113 -17.16 -0.16 -22.05
CA TYR A 113 -16.67 1.17 -22.41
C TYR A 113 -15.96 1.16 -23.77
N TRP A 114 -15.12 0.17 -24.04
CA TRP A 114 -14.43 0.03 -25.32
C TRP A 114 -15.39 -0.22 -26.50
N LEU A 115 -16.47 -0.98 -26.29
CA LEU A 115 -17.48 -1.26 -27.31
C LEU A 115 -18.39 -0.06 -27.60
N SER A 116 -18.70 0.75 -26.59
CA SER A 116 -19.57 1.93 -26.72
C SER A 116 -18.87 3.16 -27.29
N LEU A 117 -17.53 3.15 -27.39
CA LEU A 117 -16.77 4.31 -27.86
C LEU A 117 -16.75 4.44 -29.40
N PRO A 118 -17.06 5.63 -29.94
CA PRO A 118 -16.88 5.92 -31.36
C PRO A 118 -15.38 5.93 -31.75
N LEU A 119 -15.10 5.57 -33.01
CA LEU A 119 -13.74 5.44 -33.57
C LEU A 119 -12.84 6.67 -33.32
N LEU A 120 -13.40 7.88 -33.41
CA LEU A 120 -12.66 9.13 -33.16
C LEU A 120 -12.12 9.24 -31.73
N ASN A 121 -12.86 8.76 -30.73
CA ASN A 121 -12.43 8.81 -29.33
C ASN A 121 -11.39 7.73 -29.03
N LYS A 122 -11.42 6.59 -29.73
CA LYS A 122 -10.35 5.58 -29.65
C LYS A 122 -9.02 6.12 -30.16
N VAL A 123 -9.04 6.86 -31.27
CA VAL A 123 -7.83 7.49 -31.83
C VAL A 123 -7.26 8.54 -30.87
N LYS A 124 -8.10 9.37 -30.25
CA LYS A 124 -7.65 10.35 -29.22
C LYS A 124 -7.02 9.67 -28.01
N LEU A 125 -7.58 8.55 -27.55
CA LEU A 125 -7.02 7.78 -26.43
C LEU A 125 -5.66 7.19 -26.79
N LEU A 126 -5.56 6.57 -27.98
CA LEU A 126 -4.31 6.04 -28.49
C LEU A 126 -3.25 7.12 -28.62
N SER A 127 -3.56 8.26 -29.25
CA SER A 127 -2.58 9.34 -29.42
C SER A 127 -2.09 9.90 -28.08
N THR A 128 -2.98 9.97 -27.08
CA THR A 128 -2.61 10.41 -25.73
C THR A 128 -1.67 9.41 -25.06
N ALA A 129 -1.97 8.10 -25.17
CA ALA A 129 -1.12 7.05 -24.63
C ALA A 129 0.26 7.04 -25.30
N THR A 130 0.34 7.06 -26.64
CA THR A 130 1.63 7.14 -27.34
C THR A 130 2.39 8.41 -27.00
N GLY A 131 1.71 9.56 -26.91
CA GLY A 131 2.35 10.81 -26.50
C GLY A 131 2.99 10.73 -25.12
N VAL A 132 2.26 10.19 -24.12
CA VAL A 132 2.81 9.99 -22.77
C VAL A 132 4.00 9.04 -22.79
N PHE A 133 3.90 7.90 -23.49
CA PHE A 133 5.01 6.95 -23.61
C PHE A 133 6.26 7.56 -24.26
N SER A 134 6.10 8.34 -25.34
CA SER A 134 7.21 9.01 -26.00
C SER A 134 7.89 10.04 -25.10
N VAL A 135 7.11 10.82 -24.33
CA VAL A 135 7.65 11.80 -23.37
C VAL A 135 8.41 11.09 -22.25
N THR A 136 7.84 10.02 -21.67
CA THR A 136 8.53 9.27 -20.62
C THR A 136 9.81 8.60 -21.12
N PHE A 137 9.80 8.08 -22.36
CA PHE A 137 10.99 7.48 -22.97
C PHE A 137 12.10 8.51 -23.17
N TYR A 138 11.74 9.71 -23.63
CA TYR A 138 12.69 10.82 -23.75
C TYR A 138 13.29 11.23 -22.40
N PHE A 139 12.50 11.28 -21.32
CA PHE A 139 13.00 11.58 -19.97
C PHE A 139 13.85 10.46 -19.35
N MET A 140 13.75 9.23 -19.85
CA MET A 140 14.46 8.06 -19.33
C MET A 140 15.78 7.79 -20.08
N THR A 141 15.97 8.38 -21.27
CA THR A 141 17.21 8.31 -22.07
C THR A 141 18.17 9.41 -21.69
#